data_AF-D3XL60-F1
#
_entry.id   AF-D3XL60-F1
#
_cell.length_a   1.000
_cell.length_b   1.000
_cell.length_c   1.000
_cell.angle_alpha   90.00
_cell.angle_beta   90.00
_cell.angle_gamma   90.00
#
_symmetry.space_group_name_H-M   'P 1'
#
loop_
_entity.id
_entity.type
_entity.pdbx_description
1 polymer ?
#
loop_
_entity_poly.entity_id
_entity_poly.type
_entity_poly.pdbx_seq_one_letter_code
_entity_poly.pdbx_strand_id
1 'polypeptide(L)'
;MASMLKVGQFGHTSTRGMEEYVKTVEQRTHHISEGSMKLWKSITFFVAFPMIGLAMANCYLKHQEEHSKPPPEFVHYPYLKIMNKPFPWGDGKHT
;
A
#
# COMPACT_ATOMS: atom_id res chain seq x y z
N MET A 1 56.23 5.39 37.31
CA MET A 1 56.37 6.04 35.98
C MET A 1 55.14 5.68 35.17
N ALA A 2 54.27 6.65 34.91
CA ALA A 2 52.96 6.43 34.29
C ALA A 2 53.09 6.18 32.78
N SER A 3 52.60 5.04 32.28
CA SER A 3 52.55 4.74 30.85
C SER A 3 51.33 5.39 30.21
N MET A 4 51.62 6.28 29.26
CA MET A 4 50.74 7.10 28.45
C MET A 4 49.62 6.28 27.76
N LEU A 5 48.35 6.62 28.03
CA LEU A 5 47.20 6.11 27.28
C LEU A 5 47.30 6.61 25.83
N LYS A 6 47.41 5.69 24.87
CA LYS A 6 47.46 6.01 23.43
C LYS A 6 46.14 6.63 22.97
N VAL A 7 46.09 7.96 22.91
CA VAL A 7 45.05 8.80 22.26
C VAL A 7 45.13 8.66 20.73
N GLY A 8 45.14 7.42 20.22
CA GLY A 8 45.32 7.12 18.79
C GLY A 8 44.27 6.16 18.22
N GLN A 9 43.39 5.59 19.06
CA GLN A 9 42.39 4.61 18.62
C GLN A 9 40.98 5.21 18.43
N PHE A 10 40.72 6.43 18.89
CA PHE A 10 39.36 7.02 18.90
C PHE A 10 38.82 7.33 17.49
N GLY A 11 39.69 7.58 16.50
CA GLY A 11 39.28 7.76 15.10
C GLY A 11 38.95 6.45 14.39
N HIS A 12 39.65 5.37 14.74
CA HIS A 12 39.51 4.07 14.08
C HIS A 12 38.27 3.29 14.58
N THR A 13 37.76 3.63 15.78
CA THR A 13 36.48 3.11 16.30
C THR A 13 35.27 3.80 15.67
N SER A 14 35.42 5.07 15.24
CA SER A 14 34.33 5.83 14.61
C SER A 14 34.00 5.31 13.20
N THR A 15 35.01 4.99 12.40
CA THR A 15 34.81 4.44 11.05
C THR A 15 34.27 3.01 11.08
N ARG A 16 34.66 2.18 12.06
CA ARG A 16 34.17 0.79 12.21
C ARG A 16 32.68 0.72 12.52
N GLY A 17 32.18 1.60 13.40
CA GLY A 17 30.74 1.67 13.69
C GLY A 17 29.91 2.11 12.48
N MET A 18 30.46 3.03 11.67
CA MET A 18 29.82 3.44 10.41
C MET A 18 29.86 2.35 9.34
N GLU A 19 30.96 1.62 9.19
CA GLU A 19 31.04 0.47 8.26
C GLU A 19 30.09 -0.67 8.65
N GLU A 20 29.95 -0.95 9.95
CA GLU A 20 28.97 -1.92 10.46
C GLU A 20 27.54 -1.42 10.25
N TYR A 21 27.27 -0.13 10.46
CA TYR A 21 25.96 0.45 10.15
C TYR A 21 25.63 0.39 8.65
N VAL A 22 26.57 0.78 7.77
CA VAL A 22 26.39 0.70 6.31
C VAL A 22 26.14 -0.75 5.88
N LYS A 23 26.93 -1.72 6.37
CA LYS A 23 26.72 -3.15 6.08
C LYS A 23 25.39 -3.66 6.61
N THR A 24 24.96 -3.27 7.80
CA THR A 24 23.65 -3.69 8.32
C THR A 24 22.47 -3.07 7.56
N VAL A 25 22.61 -1.86 7.03
CA VAL A 25 21.59 -1.23 6.16
C VAL A 25 21.59 -1.89 4.78
N GLU A 26 22.76 -2.16 4.20
CA GLU A 26 22.92 -2.83 2.91
C GLU A 26 22.50 -4.32 2.97
N GLN A 27 22.67 -4.99 4.12
CA GLN A 27 22.19 -6.34 4.34
C GLN A 27 20.67 -6.41 4.62
N ARG A 28 20.05 -5.30 5.07
CA ARG A 28 18.58 -5.14 5.12
C ARG A 28 17.98 -4.87 3.74
N THR A 29 18.77 -4.33 2.80
CA THR A 29 18.38 -4.31 1.39
C THR A 29 18.58 -5.71 0.81
N HIS A 30 17.59 -6.58 1.04
CA HIS A 30 17.56 -7.89 0.39
C HIS A 30 17.65 -7.69 -1.13
N HIS A 31 18.76 -8.11 -1.73
CA HIS A 31 18.93 -8.14 -3.18
C HIS A 31 17.80 -8.94 -3.79
N ILE A 32 17.03 -8.30 -4.67
CA ILE A 32 15.99 -8.95 -5.47
C ILE A 32 16.71 -9.97 -6.33
N SER A 33 16.63 -11.24 -5.92
CA SER A 33 17.15 -12.33 -6.75
C SER A 33 16.38 -12.32 -8.07
N GLU A 34 17.08 -12.50 -9.19
CA GLU A 34 16.43 -12.64 -10.49
C GLU A 34 15.36 -13.76 -10.48
N GLY A 35 15.55 -14.78 -9.63
CA GLY A 35 14.56 -15.84 -9.40
C GLY A 35 13.30 -15.32 -8.71
N SER A 36 13.43 -14.44 -7.72
CA SER A 36 12.29 -13.80 -7.06
C SER A 36 11.50 -12.93 -8.04
N MET A 37 12.18 -12.17 -8.90
CA MET A 37 11.50 -11.35 -9.91
C MET A 37 10.71 -12.20 -10.90
N LYS A 38 11.30 -13.31 -11.38
CA LYS A 38 10.61 -14.26 -12.29
C LYS A 38 9.39 -14.91 -11.61
N LEU A 39 9.50 -15.26 -10.33
CA LEU A 39 8.40 -15.82 -9.54
C LEU A 39 7.23 -14.84 -9.39
N TRP A 40 7.48 -13.59 -8.99
CA TRP A 40 6.40 -12.60 -8.83
C TRP A 40 5.76 -12.22 -10.17
N LYS A 41 6.55 -12.21 -11.24
CA LYS A 41 6.05 -12.01 -12.60
C LYS A 41 5.13 -13.15 -13.02
N SER A 42 5.52 -14.41 -12.80
CA SER A 42 4.68 -15.56 -13.14
C SER A 42 3.41 -15.60 -12.30
N ILE A 43 3.48 -15.35 -10.98
CA ILE A 43 2.30 -15.30 -10.11
C ILE A 43 1.31 -14.23 -10.59
N THR A 44 1.78 -13.04 -10.93
CA THR A 44 0.90 -11.98 -11.44
C THR A 44 0.19 -12.42 -12.72
N PHE A 45 0.93 -12.95 -13.71
CA PHE A 45 0.34 -13.34 -14.99
C PHE A 45 -0.57 -14.56 -14.92
N PHE A 46 -0.17 -15.60 -14.18
CA PHE A 46 -0.88 -16.88 -14.16
C PHE A 46 -1.93 -16.98 -13.06
N VAL A 47 -1.86 -16.15 -12.00
CA VAL A 47 -2.80 -16.22 -10.88
C VAL A 47 -3.62 -14.95 -10.77
N ALA A 48 -3.00 -13.77 -10.77
CA ALA A 48 -3.75 -12.53 -10.53
C ALA A 48 -4.72 -12.20 -11.68
N PHE A 49 -4.29 -12.29 -12.95
CA PHE A 49 -5.20 -12.04 -14.08
C PHE A 49 -6.42 -12.96 -14.15
N PRO A 50 -6.31 -14.29 -14.02
CA PRO A 50 -7.51 -15.14 -14.00
C PRO A 50 -8.38 -14.88 -12.77
N MET A 51 -7.80 -14.60 -11.61
CA MET A 51 -8.57 -14.23 -10.40
C MET A 51 -9.37 -12.94 -10.61
N ILE A 52 -8.75 -11.92 -11.22
CA ILE A 52 -9.43 -10.66 -11.56
C ILE A 52 -10.52 -10.90 -12.61
N GLY A 53 -10.27 -11.75 -13.61
CA GLY A 53 -11.28 -12.12 -14.61
C GLY A 53 -12.52 -12.77 -13.98
N LEU A 54 -12.33 -13.69 -13.04
CA LEU A 54 -13.43 -14.31 -12.29
C LEU A 54 -14.19 -13.29 -11.43
N ALA A 55 -13.48 -12.41 -10.73
CA ALA A 55 -14.09 -11.35 -9.94
C ALA A 55 -14.89 -10.38 -10.80
N MET A 56 -14.37 -10.03 -11.99
CA MET A 56 -15.06 -9.17 -12.95
C MET A 56 -16.33 -9.82 -13.48
N ALA A 57 -16.29 -11.11 -13.82
CA ALA A 57 -17.47 -11.85 -14.24
C ALA A 57 -18.53 -11.92 -13.13
N ASN A 58 -18.13 -12.20 -11.88
CA ASN A 58 -19.06 -12.22 -10.75
C ASN A 58 -19.71 -10.86 -10.49
N CYS A 59 -18.89 -9.80 -10.49
CA CYS A 59 -19.37 -8.43 -10.32
C CYS A 59 -20.32 -8.04 -11.45
N TYR A 60 -19.98 -8.38 -12.70
CA TYR A 60 -20.80 -8.09 -13.87
C TYR A 60 -22.19 -8.75 -13.79
N LEU A 61 -22.25 -10.03 -13.42
CA LEU A 61 -23.52 -10.74 -13.25
C LEU A 61 -24.35 -10.12 -12.12
N LYS A 62 -23.75 -9.84 -10.95
CA LYS A 62 -24.44 -9.17 -9.86
C LYS A 62 -24.94 -7.78 -10.24
N HIS A 63 -24.13 -7.02 -10.98
CA HIS A 63 -24.48 -5.70 -11.47
C HIS A 63 -25.68 -5.76 -12.41
N GLN A 64 -25.72 -6.72 -13.35
CA GLN A 64 -26.91 -6.92 -14.20
C GLN A 64 -28.16 -7.29 -13.39
N GLU A 65 -28.02 -8.17 -12.39
CA GLU A 65 -29.13 -8.55 -11.52
C GLU A 65 -29.65 -7.37 -10.69
N GLU A 66 -28.76 -6.53 -10.16
CA GLU A 66 -29.12 -5.34 -9.39
C GLU A 66 -29.72 -4.24 -10.28
N HIS A 67 -29.22 -4.04 -11.49
CA HIS A 67 -29.81 -3.10 -12.46
C HIS A 67 -31.21 -3.50 -12.92
N SER A 68 -31.49 -4.80 -12.95
CA SER A 68 -32.81 -5.31 -13.29
C SER A 68 -33.82 -5.17 -12.13
N LYS A 69 -33.34 -4.96 -10.90
CA LYS A 69 -34.20 -4.76 -9.73
C LYS A 69 -34.58 -3.28 -9.64
N PRO A 70 -35.87 -2.94 -9.44
CA PRO A 70 -36.24 -1.57 -9.16
C PRO A 70 -35.53 -1.13 -7.86
N PRO A 71 -35.01 0.11 -7.79
CA PRO A 71 -34.40 0.61 -6.59
C PRO A 71 -35.42 0.54 -5.44
N PRO A 72 -34.98 0.20 -4.21
CA PRO A 72 -35.88 0.18 -3.06
C PRO A 72 -36.49 1.57 -2.87
N GLU A 73 -37.75 1.60 -2.42
CA GLU A 73 -38.44 2.86 -2.16
C GLU A 73 -37.67 3.67 -1.10
N PHE A 74 -37.39 4.93 -1.42
CA PHE A 74 -36.62 5.78 -0.53
C PHE A 74 -37.48 6.20 0.68
N VAL A 75 -37.17 5.66 1.85
CA VAL A 75 -37.76 6.09 3.12
C VAL A 75 -36.92 7.23 3.70
N HIS A 76 -37.51 8.43 3.81
CA HIS A 76 -36.82 9.60 4.34
C HIS A 76 -36.68 9.51 5.86
N TYR A 77 -35.56 8.97 6.32
CA TYR A 77 -35.19 9.04 7.74
C TYR A 77 -34.62 10.41 8.09
N PRO A 78 -34.87 10.92 9.31
CA PRO A 78 -34.47 12.28 9.71
C PRO A 78 -32.95 12.50 9.72
N TYR A 79 -32.15 11.44 9.75
CA TYR A 79 -30.69 11.49 9.67
C TYR A 79 -30.13 11.37 8.26
N LEU A 80 -30.95 11.01 7.26
CA LEU A 80 -30.50 10.90 5.87
C LEU A 80 -30.55 12.26 5.19
N LYS A 81 -29.57 12.53 4.30
CA LYS A 81 -29.49 13.75 3.49
C LYS A 81 -29.56 15.07 4.30
N ILE A 82 -29.17 15.06 5.58
CA ILE A 82 -29.03 16.30 6.35
C ILE A 82 -27.93 17.13 5.71
N MET A 83 -28.25 18.38 5.39
CA MET A 83 -27.29 19.32 4.81
C MET A 83 -27.33 20.64 5.57
N ASN A 84 -26.26 20.94 6.31
CA ASN A 84 -26.13 22.18 7.08
C ASN A 84 -25.65 23.36 6.22
N LYS A 85 -24.95 23.09 5.12
CA LYS A 85 -24.42 24.08 4.17
C LYS A 85 -24.47 23.49 2.75
N PRO A 86 -24.84 24.28 1.71
CA PRO A 86 -24.84 23.80 0.33
C PRO A 86 -23.44 23.46 -0.18
N PHE A 87 -23.36 22.51 -1.11
CA PHE A 87 -22.13 22.20 -1.85
C PHE A 87 -21.66 23.38 -2.72
N PRO A 88 -20.35 23.54 -2.99
CA PRO A 88 -19.81 24.69 -3.71
C PRO A 88 -19.94 24.61 -5.24
N TRP A 89 -20.62 23.59 -5.78
CA TRP A 89 -20.87 23.43 -7.22
C TRP A 89 -22.33 23.02 -7.48
N GLY A 90 -22.75 23.17 -8.73
CA GLY A 90 -24.09 22.76 -9.17
C GLY A 90 -25.20 23.52 -8.45
N ASP A 91 -26.23 22.80 -8.02
CA ASP A 91 -27.39 23.34 -7.30
C ASP A 91 -27.23 23.33 -5.77
N GLY A 92 -26.04 22.96 -5.29
CA GLY A 92 -25.72 22.90 -3.88
C GLY A 92 -26.41 21.77 -3.10
N LYS A 93 -27.23 20.92 -3.75
CA LYS A 93 -27.98 19.81 -3.13
C LYS A 93 -27.69 18.45 -3.74
N HIS A 94 -27.06 18.39 -4.91
CA HIS A 94 -26.55 17.17 -5.51
C HIS A 94 -25.03 17.07 -5.29
N THR A 95 -24.60 15.91 -4.83
CA THR A 95 -23.18 15.54 -4.72
C THR A 95 -22.67 15.08 -6.07
#